data_AF-A0A2V5WMB8-F1
#
_entry.id   AF-A0A2V5WMB8-F1
#
_cell.length_a   1.000
_cell.length_b   1.000
_cell.length_c   1.000
_cell.angle_alpha   90.00
_cell.angle_beta   90.00
_cell.angle_gamma   90.00
#
_symmetry.space_group_name_H-M   'P 1'
#
loop_
_entity.id
_entity.type
_entity.pdbx_description
1 polymer ?
#
loop_
_entity_poly.entity_id
_entity_poly.type
_entity_poly.pdbx_seq_one_letter_code
_entity_poly.pdbx_strand_id
1 'polypeptide(L)'
;MRLNSRFWYLLSMLFFVAAVWFWLKGEEERARRQAGGGSAAARKAGPLANGLVQGAAGGTNPSATTGKAGSVSGGNQATGGVETKPSASGAQGRFPYRLSNTEQPLSKLGRSDTAILLDNAFIETGSQRPVEVPEHLRAKGEPGSYLVQSRHALDNAFYGSLREAGAEFVSY
;
A
#
# COMPACT_ATOMS: atom_id res chain seq x y z
N MET A 1 1.19 23.07 49.43
CA MET A 1 0.88 23.95 48.29
C MET A 1 0.00 23.18 47.31
N ARG A 2 -1.31 23.47 47.28
CA ARG A 2 -2.26 22.80 46.37
C ARG A 2 -2.11 23.46 45.00
N LEU A 3 -1.37 22.87 44.08
CA LEU A 3 -1.28 23.39 42.72
C LEU A 3 -2.67 23.29 42.08
N ASN A 4 -3.19 24.46 41.68
CA ASN A 4 -4.53 24.61 41.15
C ASN A 4 -4.71 23.71 39.91
N SER A 5 -5.80 22.95 39.84
CA SER A 5 -6.10 22.07 38.71
C SER A 5 -6.05 22.80 37.36
N ARG A 6 -6.35 24.11 37.37
CA ARG A 6 -6.22 25.02 36.22
C ARG A 6 -4.79 25.13 35.67
N PHE A 7 -3.77 25.03 36.52
CA PHE A 7 -2.37 25.07 36.11
C PHE A 7 -2.01 23.85 35.25
N TRP A 8 -2.52 22.66 35.60
CA TRP A 8 -2.31 21.44 34.82
C TRP A 8 -3.01 21.50 33.46
N TYR A 9 -4.21 22.09 33.39
CA TYR A 9 -4.87 22.31 32.11
C TYR A 9 -4.11 23.31 31.23
N LEU A 10 -3.62 24.42 31.80
CA LEU A 10 -2.80 25.38 31.06
C LEU A 10 -1.48 24.77 30.58
N LEU A 11 -0.83 23.95 31.41
CA LEU A 11 0.40 23.25 31.03
C LEU A 11 0.14 22.24 29.90
N SER A 12 -0.94 21.46 29.98
CA SER A 12 -1.33 20.52 28.93
C SER A 12 -1.66 21.24 27.62
N MET A 13 -2.36 22.37 27.70
CA MET A 13 -2.70 23.19 26.53
C MET A 13 -1.45 23.81 25.89
N LEU A 14 -0.50 24.28 26.69
CA LEU A 14 0.78 24.79 26.21
C LEU A 14 1.56 23.71 25.43
N PHE A 15 1.67 22.50 25.97
CA PHE A 15 2.36 21.39 25.30
C PHE A 15 1.66 20.96 24.02
N PHE A 16 0.33 20.94 24.00
CA PHE A 16 -0.42 20.59 22.79
C PHE A 16 -0.19 21.60 21.66
N VAL A 17 -0.24 22.91 21.98
CA VAL A 17 0.04 23.97 21.01
C VAL A 17 1.49 23.89 20.52
N ALA A 18 2.45 23.63 21.40
CA ALA A 18 3.85 23.47 21.02
C ALA A 18 4.07 22.26 20.09
N ALA A 19 3.38 21.14 20.32
CA ALA A 19 3.46 19.96 19.47
C ALA A 19 2.90 20.21 18.06
N VAL A 20 1.73 20.87 17.96
CA VAL A 20 1.13 21.25 16.68
C VAL A 20 2.02 22.25 15.94
N TRP A 21 2.59 23.22 16.65
CA TRP A 21 3.49 24.21 16.06
C TRP A 21 4.78 23.58 15.54
N PHE A 22 5.37 22.63 16.29
CA PHE A 22 6.56 21.90 15.87
C PHE A 22 6.29 20.98 14.67
N TRP A 23 5.11 20.37 14.62
CA TRP A 23 4.69 19.58 13.47
C TRP A 23 4.57 20.45 12.21
N LEU A 24 3.91 21.60 12.29
CA LEU A 24 3.75 22.52 11.16
C LEU A 24 5.11 23.03 10.65
N LYS A 25 6.04 23.35 11.57
CA LYS A 25 7.38 23.83 11.23
C LYS A 25 8.27 22.73 10.64
N GLY A 26 8.07 21.48 11.05
CA GLY A 26 8.76 20.32 10.46
C GLY A 26 8.40 20.08 8.98
N GLU A 27 7.22 20.51 8.53
CA GLU A 27 6.86 20.45 7.10
C GLU A 27 7.65 21.47 6.27
N GLU A 28 7.99 22.63 6.81
CA GLU A 28 8.86 23.61 6.14
C GLU A 28 10.28 23.07 5.95
N GLU A 29 10.77 22.28 6.91
CA GLU A 29 12.06 21.60 6.80
C GLU A 29 12.03 20.46 5.76
N ARG A 30 10.90 19.75 5.63
CA ARG A 30 10.66 18.78 4.55
C ARG A 30 10.63 19.47 3.18
N ALA A 31 10.01 20.65 3.07
CA ALA A 31 10.00 21.45 1.86
C ALA A 31 11.40 21.98 1.48
N ARG A 32 12.22 22.39 2.47
CA ARG A 32 13.62 22.80 2.23
C ARG A 32 14.50 21.65 1.80
N ARG A 33 14.31 20.44 2.34
CA ARG A 33 15.01 19.22 1.89
C ARG A 33 14.63 18.83 0.46
N GLN A 34 13.39 19.05 0.05
CA GLN A 34 12.94 18.83 -1.33
C GLN A 34 13.47 19.90 -2.31
N ALA A 35 13.57 21.16 -1.88
CA ALA A 35 14.09 22.25 -2.71
C ALA A 35 15.62 22.17 -2.95
N GLY A 36 16.39 21.54 -2.05
CA GLY A 36 17.84 21.36 -2.21
C GLY A 36 18.26 20.19 -3.12
N GLY A 37 17.36 19.24 -3.41
CA GLY A 37 17.68 18.02 -4.17
C GLY A 37 17.03 17.92 -5.57
N GLY A 38 16.06 18.77 -5.90
CA GLY A 38 15.19 18.58 -7.08
C GLY A 38 15.55 19.34 -8.36
N SER A 39 16.46 20.33 -8.33
CA SER A 39 16.55 21.32 -9.43
C SER A 39 17.67 21.12 -10.47
N ALA A 40 18.50 20.07 -10.36
CA ALA A 40 19.55 19.81 -11.36
C ALA A 40 19.16 18.76 -12.42
N ALA A 41 18.26 17.82 -12.11
CA ALA A 41 17.95 16.70 -13.01
C ALA A 41 16.74 16.93 -13.93
N ALA A 42 15.88 17.90 -13.64
CA ALA A 42 14.62 18.11 -14.36
C ALA A 42 14.73 18.98 -15.64
N ARG A 43 15.93 19.39 -16.06
CA ARG A 43 16.14 20.29 -17.23
C ARG A 43 16.40 19.56 -18.55
N LYS A 44 16.28 18.24 -18.64
CA LYS A 44 16.69 17.47 -19.84
C LYS A 44 15.63 16.63 -20.54
N ALA A 45 14.33 16.85 -20.29
CA ALA A 45 13.26 16.24 -21.08
C ALA A 45 12.39 17.35 -21.69
N GLY A 46 12.72 17.74 -22.92
CA GLY A 46 11.86 18.62 -23.74
C GLY A 46 10.62 17.85 -24.24
N PRO A 47 9.47 18.53 -24.43
CA PRO A 47 8.26 17.88 -24.90
C PRO A 47 8.31 17.76 -26.43
N LEU A 48 8.44 16.53 -26.93
CA LEU A 48 8.14 16.21 -28.32
C LEU A 48 6.65 15.92 -28.44
N ALA A 49 5.98 16.83 -29.16
CA ALA A 49 4.61 16.73 -29.59
C ALA A 49 4.37 15.47 -30.41
N ASN A 50 3.25 14.79 -30.14
CA ASN A 50 2.57 14.02 -31.16
C ASN A 50 1.06 14.11 -30.92
N GLY A 51 0.38 14.74 -31.88
CA GLY A 51 -1.06 14.87 -31.93
C GLY A 51 -1.70 13.84 -32.85
N LEU A 52 -3.05 13.84 -32.78
CA LEU A 52 -4.03 13.22 -33.68
C LEU A 52 -4.14 11.70 -33.48
N VAL A 53 -5.28 11.09 -33.11
CA VAL A 53 -6.64 11.12 -33.69
C VAL A 53 -7.59 10.51 -32.61
N GLN A 54 -8.58 11.24 -32.08
CA GLN A 54 -10.01 11.25 -32.47
C GLN A 54 -10.81 10.00 -31.97
N GLY A 55 -12.00 10.10 -31.39
CA GLY A 55 -12.99 11.16 -31.51
C GLY A 55 -14.04 11.21 -30.41
N ALA A 56 -14.75 12.33 -30.44
CA ALA A 56 -15.87 12.70 -29.59
C ALA A 56 -17.19 12.13 -30.13
N ALA A 57 -18.12 11.83 -29.21
CA ALA A 57 -19.54 11.98 -29.43
C ALA A 57 -20.22 12.26 -28.08
N GLY A 58 -20.78 13.46 -27.95
CA GLY A 58 -21.58 13.87 -26.79
C GLY A 58 -23.00 13.33 -26.85
N GLY A 59 -23.69 13.36 -25.71
CA GLY A 59 -25.10 13.02 -25.61
C GLY A 59 -25.60 12.87 -24.17
N THR A 60 -25.89 14.00 -23.53
CA THR A 60 -27.00 14.27 -22.58
C THR A 60 -27.81 13.06 -22.03
N ASN A 61 -27.77 12.79 -20.72
CA ASN A 61 -28.68 13.33 -19.69
C ASN A 61 -28.63 12.52 -18.37
N PRO A 62 -28.96 13.17 -17.23
CA PRO A 62 -28.90 12.58 -15.90
C PRO A 62 -30.21 11.87 -15.54
N SER A 63 -30.13 10.75 -14.82
CA SER A 63 -31.29 10.25 -14.08
C SER A 63 -30.85 9.76 -12.71
N ALA A 64 -31.20 10.55 -11.71
CA ALA A 64 -31.19 10.15 -10.32
C ALA A 64 -32.27 9.07 -10.12
N THR A 65 -31.89 7.93 -9.55
CA THR A 65 -32.86 7.05 -8.90
C THR A 65 -32.24 6.59 -7.59
N THR A 66 -32.76 7.16 -6.51
CA THR A 66 -32.67 6.68 -5.14
C THR A 66 -33.10 5.22 -5.10
N GLY A 67 -32.14 4.31 -5.06
CA GLY A 67 -32.32 2.87 -4.89
C GLY A 67 -31.79 2.44 -3.53
N LYS A 68 -32.73 2.11 -2.65
CA LYS A 68 -32.56 1.73 -1.25
C LYS A 68 -31.55 0.60 -1.04
N ALA A 69 -30.69 0.75 -0.03
CA ALA A 69 -29.79 -0.28 0.46
C ALA A 69 -30.58 -1.55 0.82
N GLY A 70 -30.36 -2.62 0.03
CA GLY A 70 -30.80 -3.97 0.31
C GLY A 70 -29.61 -4.80 0.78
N SER A 71 -29.53 -5.03 2.09
CA SER A 71 -28.67 -6.06 2.66
C SER A 71 -29.19 -7.42 2.20
N VAL A 72 -28.45 -8.11 1.33
CA VAL A 72 -28.66 -9.52 1.03
C VAL A 72 -27.57 -10.33 1.71
N SER A 73 -27.91 -10.79 2.92
CA SER A 73 -27.30 -11.96 3.52
C SER A 73 -27.82 -13.18 2.76
N GLY A 74 -26.92 -13.94 2.14
CA GLY A 74 -27.19 -15.24 1.52
C GLY A 74 -25.85 -15.81 1.11
N GLY A 75 -25.39 -16.94 1.62
CA GLY A 75 -26.13 -18.13 2.01
C GLY A 75 -25.38 -19.27 1.32
N ASN A 76 -24.66 -20.06 2.12
CA ASN A 76 -23.78 -21.13 1.65
C ASN A 76 -24.54 -22.09 0.73
N GLN A 77 -24.12 -22.21 -0.53
CA GLN A 77 -24.58 -23.28 -1.41
C GLN A 77 -23.37 -23.96 -2.02
N ALA A 78 -23.19 -25.22 -1.60
CA ALA A 78 -22.20 -26.15 -2.09
C ALA A 78 -22.61 -26.70 -3.45
N THR A 79 -21.67 -26.68 -4.41
CA THR A 79 -21.71 -27.53 -5.61
C THR A 79 -20.29 -27.87 -6.03
N GLY A 80 -19.98 -29.17 -6.09
CA GLY A 80 -18.91 -29.74 -6.90
C GLY A 80 -17.53 -29.79 -6.25
N GLY A 81 -17.12 -30.99 -5.82
CA GLY A 81 -15.78 -31.24 -5.29
C GLY A 81 -14.69 -31.05 -6.35
N VAL A 82 -13.88 -30.02 -6.16
CA VAL A 82 -12.46 -30.06 -6.48
C VAL A 82 -11.76 -29.90 -5.14
N GLU A 83 -11.03 -30.92 -4.72
CA GLU A 83 -10.32 -30.94 -3.45
C GLU A 83 -9.07 -30.04 -3.56
N THR A 84 -9.29 -28.74 -3.65
CA THR A 84 -8.23 -27.75 -3.42
C THR A 84 -8.05 -27.65 -1.92
N LYS A 85 -7.03 -28.35 -1.39
CA LYS A 85 -6.49 -28.09 -0.06
C LYS A 85 -6.42 -26.56 0.14
N PRO A 86 -7.14 -25.97 1.10
CA PRO A 86 -7.04 -24.54 1.35
C PRO A 86 -5.65 -24.27 1.90
N SER A 87 -4.74 -23.96 1.00
CA SER A 87 -3.42 -23.45 1.30
C SER A 87 -3.59 -22.17 2.11
N ALA A 88 -3.29 -22.28 3.41
CA ALA A 88 -3.43 -21.28 4.46
C ALA A 88 -4.79 -20.55 4.48
N SER A 89 -5.77 -21.16 5.14
CA SER A 89 -7.02 -20.51 5.55
C SER A 89 -6.74 -19.34 6.52
N GLY A 90 -6.43 -18.16 5.99
CA GLY A 90 -6.63 -16.90 6.70
C GLY A 90 -8.11 -16.79 7.10
N ALA A 91 -8.37 -16.30 8.30
CA ALA A 91 -9.68 -16.28 8.96
C ALA A 91 -10.86 -16.22 7.97
N GLN A 92 -11.56 -17.35 7.82
CA GLN A 92 -12.74 -17.54 6.97
C GLN A 92 -13.72 -16.38 7.21
N GLY A 93 -13.66 -15.39 6.33
CA GLY A 93 -14.21 -14.06 6.55
C GLY A 93 -14.18 -13.28 5.24
N ARG A 94 -14.65 -12.03 5.30
CA ARG A 94 -14.96 -11.05 4.21
C ARG A 94 -14.14 -11.10 2.91
N PHE A 95 -12.95 -11.73 2.88
CA PHE A 95 -12.07 -11.86 1.72
C PHE A 95 -11.62 -13.33 1.53
N PRO A 96 -12.45 -14.20 0.92
CA PRO A 96 -12.19 -15.64 0.81
C PRO A 96 -11.00 -16.01 -0.10
N TYR A 97 -10.57 -15.09 -0.98
CA TYR A 97 -9.50 -15.34 -1.96
C TYR A 97 -8.17 -14.64 -1.61
N ARG A 98 -8.03 -14.09 -0.41
CA ARG A 98 -6.79 -13.42 0.00
C ARG A 98 -5.72 -14.45 0.35
N LEU A 99 -4.57 -14.38 -0.31
CA LEU A 99 -3.41 -15.21 0.04
C LEU A 99 -2.78 -14.70 1.34
N SER A 100 -2.42 -15.62 2.23
CA SER A 100 -1.65 -15.27 3.44
C SER A 100 -0.71 -16.38 3.85
N ASN A 101 0.51 -16.05 4.27
CA ASN A 101 1.41 -17.01 4.93
C ASN A 101 1.34 -16.93 6.47
N THR A 102 0.50 -16.05 7.02
CA THR A 102 0.37 -15.81 8.45
C THR A 102 -1.09 -15.78 8.90
N GLU A 103 -1.33 -16.14 10.16
CA GLU A 103 -2.64 -16.05 10.82
C GLU A 103 -2.80 -14.75 11.61
N GLN A 104 -1.76 -13.91 11.65
CA GLN A 104 -1.82 -12.65 12.37
C GLN A 104 -2.86 -11.70 11.73
N PRO A 105 -3.59 -10.93 12.54
CA PRO A 105 -4.61 -10.01 12.03
C PRO A 105 -3.96 -8.78 11.38
N LEU A 106 -4.68 -8.15 10.45
CA LEU A 106 -4.24 -6.93 9.75
C LEU A 106 -3.74 -5.82 10.69
N SER A 107 -4.34 -5.69 11.88
CA SER A 107 -3.91 -4.70 12.87
C SER A 107 -2.48 -4.95 13.38
N LYS A 108 -2.02 -6.20 13.42
CA LYS A 108 -0.66 -6.56 13.79
C LYS A 108 0.28 -6.41 12.59
N LEU A 109 -0.09 -6.92 11.42
CA LEU A 109 0.74 -6.78 10.21
C LEU A 109 0.94 -5.32 9.80
N GLY A 110 -0.07 -4.46 9.93
CA GLY A 110 0.05 -3.04 9.60
C GLY A 110 1.04 -2.25 10.48
N ARG A 111 1.58 -2.87 11.52
CA ARG A 111 2.64 -2.32 12.38
C ARG A 111 3.95 -3.10 12.28
N SER A 112 4.01 -4.10 11.39
CA SER A 112 5.17 -4.95 11.18
C SER A 112 6.00 -4.38 10.04
N ASP A 113 7.29 -4.19 10.28
CA ASP A 113 8.24 -3.74 9.26
C ASP A 113 8.56 -4.85 8.23
N THR A 114 8.18 -6.09 8.53
CA THR A 114 8.40 -7.27 7.69
C THR A 114 7.12 -7.77 7.02
N ALA A 115 6.01 -7.04 7.16
CA ALA A 115 4.77 -7.36 6.47
C ALA A 115 4.67 -6.61 5.13
N ILE A 116 4.41 -7.36 4.06
CA ILE A 116 3.99 -6.84 2.76
C ILE A 116 2.47 -6.99 2.67
N LEU A 117 1.78 -5.85 2.58
CA LEU A 117 0.33 -5.78 2.53
C LEU A 117 -0.12 -5.35 1.13
N LEU A 118 -0.67 -6.30 0.39
CA LEU A 118 -1.30 -6.09 -0.92
C LEU A 118 -2.81 -6.29 -0.80
N ASP A 119 -3.55 -5.83 -1.79
CA ASP A 119 -5.02 -5.93 -1.80
C ASP A 119 -5.49 -7.40 -1.65
N ASN A 120 -4.81 -8.30 -2.37
CA ASN A 120 -5.13 -9.72 -2.45
C ASN A 120 -4.10 -10.65 -1.77
N ALA A 121 -3.09 -10.10 -1.08
CA ALA A 121 -2.09 -10.92 -0.40
C ALA A 121 -1.48 -10.24 0.83
N PHE A 122 -1.40 -10.96 1.94
CA PHE A 122 -0.69 -10.56 3.16
C PHE A 122 0.50 -11.48 3.39
N ILE A 123 1.71 -10.93 3.33
CA ILE A 123 2.95 -11.71 3.36
C ILE A 123 3.80 -11.22 4.52
N GLU A 124 4.04 -12.08 5.49
CA GLU A 124 4.95 -11.83 6.61
C GLU A 124 6.31 -12.47 6.30
N THR A 125 7.30 -11.65 5.94
CA THR A 125 8.61 -12.14 5.45
C THR A 125 9.56 -12.54 6.58
N GLY A 126 9.30 -12.12 7.82
CA GLY A 126 10.07 -12.56 8.99
C GLY A 126 9.79 -14.01 9.40
N SER A 127 8.66 -14.58 8.98
CA SER A 127 8.21 -15.91 9.42
C SER A 127 8.95 -17.09 8.77
N GLN A 128 9.81 -16.84 7.77
CA GLN A 128 10.45 -17.86 6.90
C GLN A 128 9.46 -18.84 6.24
N ARG A 129 8.15 -18.60 6.33
CA ARG A 129 7.13 -19.46 5.76
C ARG A 129 6.84 -19.02 4.31
N PRO A 130 6.95 -19.94 3.34
CA PRO A 130 6.65 -19.60 1.95
C PRO A 130 5.17 -19.26 1.77
N VAL A 131 4.89 -18.37 0.82
CA VAL A 131 3.52 -18.05 0.41
C VAL A 131 3.03 -19.17 -0.51
N GLU A 132 1.99 -19.88 -0.07
CA GLU A 132 1.38 -20.94 -0.85
C GLU A 132 0.46 -20.34 -1.92
N VAL A 133 0.98 -20.17 -3.13
CA VAL A 133 0.20 -19.69 -4.29
C VAL A 133 -0.45 -20.90 -4.99
N PRO A 134 -1.79 -20.95 -5.15
CA PRO A 134 -2.45 -22.01 -5.90
C PRO A 134 -1.94 -22.12 -7.33
N GLU A 135 -1.87 -23.33 -7.89
CA GLU A 135 -1.29 -23.59 -9.21
C GLU A 135 -1.97 -22.78 -10.33
N HIS A 136 -3.30 -22.65 -10.29
CA HIS A 136 -4.06 -21.88 -11.27
C HIS A 136 -3.84 -20.36 -11.18
N LEU A 137 -3.28 -19.85 -10.07
CA LEU A 137 -2.91 -18.44 -9.90
C LEU A 137 -1.41 -18.21 -10.14
N ARG A 138 -0.62 -19.26 -10.32
CA ARG A 138 0.80 -19.11 -10.65
C ARG A 138 0.97 -18.67 -12.10
N ALA A 139 1.88 -17.72 -12.31
CA ALA A 139 2.32 -17.35 -13.64
C ALA A 139 2.92 -18.58 -14.34
N LYS A 140 2.52 -18.82 -15.59
CA LYS A 140 3.02 -19.95 -16.40
C LYS A 140 4.37 -19.66 -17.07
N GLY A 141 4.82 -18.42 -17.01
CA GLY A 141 6.07 -17.93 -17.59
C GLY A 141 6.66 -16.81 -16.73
N GLU A 142 7.45 -15.93 -17.36
CA GLU A 142 8.10 -14.81 -16.67
C GLU A 142 7.05 -13.77 -16.20
N PRO A 143 6.97 -13.44 -14.90
CA PRO A 143 5.95 -12.52 -14.37
C PRO A 143 6.05 -11.08 -14.87
N GLY A 144 7.22 -10.65 -15.38
CA GLY A 144 7.46 -9.30 -15.92
C GLY A 144 7.58 -8.20 -14.86
N SER A 145 7.27 -8.46 -13.60
CA SER A 145 7.41 -7.52 -12.50
C SER A 145 7.65 -8.25 -11.19
N TYR A 146 8.49 -7.64 -10.34
CA TYR A 146 8.98 -8.27 -9.11
C TYR A 146 8.92 -7.28 -7.95
N LEU A 147 8.53 -7.78 -6.79
CA LEU A 147 8.69 -7.10 -5.51
C LEU A 147 9.96 -7.63 -4.86
N VAL A 148 10.90 -6.73 -4.55
CA VAL A 148 12.18 -7.08 -3.92
C VAL A 148 12.26 -6.42 -2.56
N GLN A 149 12.56 -7.20 -1.52
CA GLN A 149 12.79 -6.70 -0.17
C GLN A 149 14.24 -6.95 0.24
N SER A 150 14.90 -5.92 0.78
CA SER A 150 16.24 -6.04 1.36
C SER A 150 16.15 -6.11 2.88
N ARG A 151 17.06 -6.90 3.49
CA ARG A 151 17.31 -6.95 4.93
C ARG A 151 18.28 -5.86 5.42
N HIS A 152 18.89 -5.14 4.48
CA HIS A 152 19.87 -4.10 4.74
C HIS A 152 19.42 -2.78 4.12
N ALA A 153 20.11 -1.69 4.46
CA ALA A 153 19.85 -0.38 3.86
C ALA A 153 19.85 -0.47 2.33
N LEU A 154 18.91 0.23 1.69
CA LEU A 154 18.84 0.33 0.24
C LEU A 154 19.93 1.31 -0.23
N ASP A 155 21.08 0.77 -0.61
CA ASP A 155 22.25 1.53 -1.05
C ASP A 155 22.53 1.37 -2.55
N ASN A 156 23.50 2.14 -3.04
CA ASN A 156 23.87 2.10 -4.47
C ASN A 156 24.39 0.72 -4.91
N ALA A 157 24.97 -0.07 -3.99
CA ALA A 157 25.43 -1.42 -4.30
C ALA A 157 24.25 -2.37 -4.54
N PHE A 158 23.22 -2.29 -3.70
CA PHE A 158 21.97 -3.02 -3.88
C PHE A 158 21.27 -2.66 -5.21
N TYR A 159 21.14 -1.36 -5.51
CA TYR A 159 20.55 -0.94 -6.78
C TYR A 159 21.43 -1.33 -7.98
N GLY A 160 22.75 -1.31 -7.81
CA GLY A 160 23.71 -1.75 -8.83
C GLY A 160 23.50 -3.22 -9.20
N SER A 161 23.40 -4.11 -8.20
CA SER A 161 23.21 -5.54 -8.45
C SER A 161 21.87 -5.85 -9.13
N LEU A 162 20.80 -5.11 -8.81
CA LEU A 162 19.52 -5.23 -9.50
C LEU A 162 19.60 -4.78 -10.97
N ARG A 163 20.33 -3.70 -11.29
CA ARG A 163 20.53 -3.27 -12.68
C ARG A 163 21.39 -4.25 -13.48
N GLU A 164 22.41 -4.83 -12.86
CA GLU A 164 23.23 -5.88 -13.48
C GLU A 164 22.40 -7.12 -13.82
N ALA A 165 21.38 -7.42 -13.00
CA ALA A 165 20.38 -8.45 -13.29
C ALA A 165 19.33 -8.02 -14.35
N GLY A 166 19.44 -6.82 -14.91
CA GLY A 166 18.51 -6.29 -15.92
C GLY A 166 17.21 -5.72 -15.36
N ALA A 167 17.13 -5.45 -14.05
CA ALA A 167 15.92 -4.91 -13.45
C ALA A 167 15.74 -3.42 -13.77
N GLU A 168 14.50 -3.05 -14.10
CA GLU A 168 14.04 -1.67 -14.21
C GLU A 168 13.22 -1.28 -12.96
N PHE A 169 13.46 -0.09 -12.42
CA PHE A 169 12.78 0.39 -11.21
C PHE A 169 11.53 1.19 -11.58
N VAL A 170 10.36 0.61 -11.35
CA VAL A 170 9.07 1.23 -11.66
C VAL A 170 8.47 1.96 -10.45
N SER A 171 8.84 1.54 -9.23
CA SER A 171 8.32 2.10 -7.97
C SER A 171 9.32 1.89 -6.82
N TYR A 172 9.23 2.73 -5.78
CA TYR A 172 10.07 2.72 -4.58
C TYR A 172 9.23 2.60 -3.32
#